data_AF-A0A2E3YPF8-F1
#
_entry.id   AF-A0A2E3YPF8-F1
#
_cell.length_a   1.000
_cell.length_b   1.000
_cell.length_c   1.000
_cell.angle_alpha   90.00
_cell.angle_beta   90.00
_cell.angle_gamma   90.00
#
_symmetry.space_group_name_H-M   'P 1'
#
loop_
_entity.id
_entity.type
_entity.pdbx_description
1 polymer ?
#
loop_
_entity_poly.entity_id
_entity_poly.type
_entity_poly.pdbx_seq_one_letter_code
_entity_poly.pdbx_strand_id
1 'polypeptide(L)'
;MKNLFIFSVACLLGFLSLSTFAQNSVKPNVLVIIVDDLRPEVAAYGDQIAHTPNIDYLAETGVLFENAFTAVPVCGASRAALLSGKKPTTNRFVDYNSRLDIDLPDAESLPNYFKDNGYYTISNGKVFDATLDSESAWSEPAWNPEGEWTSVLFVRGRELPARNARRDDLQRAYLDHQLGIIGPAFERLEAADTDYPDGRVAEKTIEDLRRLS
;
A
#
# COMPACT_ATOMS: atom_id res chain seq x y z
N MET A 1 26.92 31.36 49.43
CA MET A 1 25.52 30.91 49.28
C MET A 1 24.78 31.60 48.14
N LYS A 2 24.73 32.95 48.07
CA LYS A 2 24.06 33.68 46.96
C LYS A 2 24.58 33.32 45.56
N ASN A 3 25.88 33.18 45.38
CA ASN A 3 26.48 32.86 44.07
C ASN A 3 26.18 31.42 43.61
N LEU A 4 25.98 30.49 44.55
CA LEU A 4 25.61 29.10 44.23
C LEU A 4 24.14 29.02 43.79
N PHE A 5 23.27 29.81 44.40
CA PHE A 5 21.85 29.90 44.03
C PHE A 5 21.65 30.50 42.63
N ILE A 6 22.39 31.55 42.28
CA ILE A 6 22.35 32.18 40.95
C ILE A 6 22.83 31.20 39.86
N PHE A 7 23.87 30.42 40.15
CA PHE A 7 24.39 29.42 39.21
C PHE A 7 23.39 28.28 38.96
N SER A 8 22.72 27.79 40.01
CA SER A 8 21.67 26.76 39.87
C SER A 8 20.45 27.24 39.08
N VAL A 9 20.02 28.49 39.26
CA VAL A 9 18.90 29.08 38.49
C VAL A 9 19.29 29.27 37.01
N ALA A 10 20.51 29.72 36.73
CA ALA A 10 21.02 29.85 35.37
C ALA A 10 21.13 28.50 34.64
N CYS A 11 21.59 27.45 35.33
CA CYS A 11 21.59 26.09 34.77
C CYS A 11 20.17 25.58 34.49
N LEU A 12 19.21 25.80 35.41
CA LEU A 12 17.83 25.36 35.21
C LEU A 12 17.17 26.06 34.01
N LEU A 13 17.38 27.38 33.87
CA LEU A 13 16.88 28.15 32.72
C LEU A 13 17.55 27.73 31.40
N GLY A 14 18.83 27.37 31.44
CA GLY A 14 19.54 26.81 30.28
C GLY A 14 18.97 25.46 29.84
N PHE A 15 18.70 24.56 30.79
CA PHE A 15 18.07 23.25 30.52
C PHE A 15 16.65 23.39 29.95
N LEU A 16 15.84 24.32 30.48
CA LEU A 16 14.49 24.61 29.96
C LEU A 16 14.51 25.16 28.52
N SER A 17 15.58 25.88 28.13
CA SER A 17 15.71 26.45 26.78
C SER A 17 16.17 25.43 25.73
N LEU A 18 16.90 24.39 26.14
CA LEU A 18 17.33 23.29 25.28
C LEU A 18 16.16 22.34 24.93
N SER A 19 15.21 22.17 25.84
CA SER A 19 14.02 21.33 25.60
C SER A 19 13.07 21.92 24.55
N THR A 20 12.98 23.24 24.43
CA THR A 20 12.09 23.92 23.46
C THR A 20 12.59 23.84 22.02
N PHE A 21 13.90 23.77 21.79
CA PHE A 21 14.46 23.62 20.44
C PHE A 21 14.29 22.21 19.86
N ALA A 22 14.13 21.19 20.71
CA ALA A 22 13.94 19.79 20.27
C ALA A 22 12.50 19.48 19.83
N GLN A 23 11.54 20.38 20.06
CA GLN A 23 10.11 20.10 19.91
C GLN A 23 9.51 20.61 18.58
N ASN A 24 10.31 21.27 17.74
CA ASN A 24 9.89 21.75 16.41
C ASN A 24 10.29 20.79 15.27
N SER A 25 10.21 19.47 15.49
CA SER A 25 10.21 18.55 14.35
C SER A 25 8.82 18.55 13.73
N VAL A 26 8.73 19.09 12.51
CA VAL A 26 7.52 18.94 11.68
C VAL A 26 7.32 17.43 11.46
N LYS A 27 6.19 16.90 11.92
CA LYS A 27 5.83 15.50 11.66
C LYS A 27 5.71 15.30 10.14
N PRO A 28 6.50 14.41 9.52
CA PRO A 28 6.40 14.18 8.09
C PRO A 28 5.10 13.43 7.77
N ASN A 29 4.52 13.70 6.60
CA ASN A 29 3.49 12.84 6.02
C ASN A 29 4.11 11.50 5.61
N VAL A 30 3.32 10.43 5.68
CA VAL A 30 3.74 9.08 5.29
C VAL A 30 2.79 8.56 4.21
N LEU A 31 3.34 8.28 3.03
CA LEU A 31 2.62 7.64 1.93
C LEU A 31 3.13 6.20 1.79
N VAL A 32 2.24 5.23 1.97
CA VAL A 32 2.54 3.80 1.78
C VAL A 32 1.89 3.35 0.48
N ILE A 33 2.69 2.90 -0.47
CA ILE A 33 2.21 2.36 -1.76
C ILE A 33 2.35 0.84 -1.71
N ILE A 34 1.24 0.13 -1.85
CA ILE A 34 1.20 -1.34 -1.87
C ILE A 34 0.66 -1.78 -3.22
N VAL A 35 1.43 -2.59 -3.95
CA VAL A 35 1.03 -3.14 -5.24
C VAL A 35 0.69 -4.62 -5.07
N ASP A 36 -0.48 -5.04 -5.51
CA ASP A 36 -0.93 -6.44 -5.41
C ASP A 36 -0.15 -7.30 -6.42
N ASP A 37 0.38 -8.44 -5.97
CA ASP A 37 1.10 -9.45 -6.75
C ASP A 37 2.32 -8.97 -7.58
N LEU A 38 2.85 -7.76 -7.32
CA LEU A 38 4.04 -7.26 -8.00
C LEU A 38 5.31 -7.99 -7.53
N ARG A 39 5.91 -8.74 -8.46
CA ARG A 39 7.27 -9.29 -8.35
C ARG A 39 8.30 -8.19 -8.68
N PRO A 40 9.59 -8.34 -8.36
CA PRO A 40 10.64 -7.39 -8.73
C PRO A 40 10.96 -7.37 -10.25
N GLU A 41 9.95 -7.52 -11.10
CA GLU A 41 9.98 -7.32 -12.55
C GLU A 41 9.84 -5.82 -12.86
N VAL A 42 10.80 -5.05 -12.34
CA VAL A 42 10.89 -3.58 -12.40
C VAL A 42 12.32 -3.23 -12.82
N ALA A 43 12.51 -2.18 -13.63
CA ALA A 43 13.83 -1.86 -14.17
C ALA A 43 14.86 -1.50 -13.07
N ALA A 44 14.43 -0.87 -11.98
CA ALA A 44 15.26 -0.64 -10.80
C ALA A 44 15.86 -1.92 -10.18
N TYR A 45 15.24 -3.09 -10.38
CA TYR A 45 15.73 -4.41 -9.95
C TYR A 45 16.50 -5.16 -11.04
N GLY A 46 16.77 -4.52 -12.19
CA GLY A 46 17.55 -5.08 -13.30
C GLY A 46 16.70 -5.74 -14.40
N ASP A 47 15.38 -5.62 -14.37
CA ASP A 47 14.52 -6.10 -15.45
C ASP A 47 14.74 -5.24 -16.72
N GLN A 48 15.04 -5.90 -17.85
CA GLN A 48 15.34 -5.22 -19.12
C GLN A 48 14.12 -4.99 -20.01
N ILE A 49 12.97 -5.53 -19.64
CA ILE A 49 11.71 -5.50 -20.41
C ILE A 49 10.73 -4.52 -19.77
N ALA A 50 10.72 -4.43 -18.44
CA ALA A 50 9.83 -3.56 -17.68
C ALA A 50 10.06 -2.08 -18.01
N HIS A 51 8.97 -1.35 -18.22
CA HIS A 51 8.99 0.10 -18.41
C HIS A 51 8.34 0.77 -17.19
N THR A 52 9.15 1.14 -16.19
CA THR A 52 8.70 1.56 -14.86
C THR A 52 9.28 2.90 -14.40
N PRO A 53 9.32 3.95 -15.26
CA PRO A 53 10.13 5.15 -15.01
C PRO A 53 9.83 5.87 -13.69
N ASN A 54 8.58 5.83 -13.21
CA ASN A 54 8.20 6.45 -11.93
C ASN A 54 8.68 5.64 -10.70
N ILE A 55 8.66 4.30 -10.80
CA ILE A 55 9.18 3.43 -9.74
C ILE A 55 10.72 3.53 -9.73
N ASP A 56 11.33 3.60 -10.91
CA ASP A 56 12.77 3.75 -11.06
C ASP A 56 13.24 5.08 -10.47
N TYR A 57 12.53 6.18 -10.75
CA TYR A 57 12.80 7.48 -10.13
C TYR A 57 12.66 7.47 -8.60
N LEU A 58 11.66 6.75 -8.07
CA LEU A 58 11.50 6.59 -6.63
C LEU A 58 12.67 5.80 -6.02
N ALA A 59 13.16 4.77 -6.71
CA ALA A 59 14.32 4.00 -6.28
C ALA A 59 15.62 4.84 -6.30
N GLU A 60 15.81 5.67 -7.33
CA GLU A 60 16.98 6.58 -7.47
C GLU A 60 17.02 7.67 -6.39
N THR A 61 15.86 8.14 -5.94
CA THR A 61 15.73 9.20 -4.94
C THR A 61 15.55 8.67 -3.51
N GLY A 62 15.45 7.35 -3.36
CA GLY A 62 15.19 6.65 -2.10
C GLY A 62 16.25 5.61 -1.74
N VAL A 63 15.81 4.60 -1.00
CA VAL A 63 16.62 3.43 -0.65
C VAL A 63 15.95 2.20 -1.23
N LEU A 64 16.66 1.50 -2.12
CA LEU A 64 16.22 0.24 -2.71
C LEU A 64 16.69 -0.94 -1.86
N PHE A 65 15.76 -1.80 -1.42
CA PHE A 65 16.09 -3.04 -0.75
C PHE A 65 16.13 -4.18 -1.76
N GLU A 66 17.34 -4.68 -2.06
CA GLU A 66 17.55 -5.79 -3.00
C GLU A 66 17.04 -7.14 -2.45
N ASN A 67 16.91 -7.25 -1.13
CA ASN A 67 16.54 -8.48 -0.44
C ASN A 67 15.37 -8.23 0.53
N ALA A 68 14.18 -8.01 -0.03
CA ALA A 68 12.93 -7.85 0.72
C ALA A 68 11.99 -9.03 0.43
N PHE A 69 11.50 -9.70 1.48
CA PHE A 69 10.65 -10.89 1.36
C PHE A 69 9.35 -10.69 2.14
N THR A 70 8.22 -11.12 1.56
CA THR A 70 6.97 -11.22 2.32
C THR A 70 7.03 -12.36 3.34
N ALA A 71 6.30 -12.19 4.44
CA ALA A 71 6.19 -13.22 5.48
C ALA A 71 5.39 -14.44 5.01
N VAL A 72 4.38 -14.24 4.15
CA VAL A 72 3.56 -15.30 3.53
C VAL A 72 3.22 -14.87 2.10
N PRO A 73 3.42 -15.71 1.08
CA PRO A 73 3.14 -15.34 -0.32
C PRO A 73 1.63 -15.46 -0.67
N VAL A 74 0.76 -14.92 0.18
CA VAL A 74 -0.70 -14.87 -0.01
C VAL A 74 -1.23 -13.54 0.55
N CYS A 75 -2.11 -12.87 -0.18
CA CYS A 75 -2.57 -11.49 0.07
C CYS A 75 -3.04 -11.23 1.51
N GLY A 76 -4.08 -11.92 2.01
CA GLY A 76 -4.62 -11.75 3.37
C GLY A 76 -3.56 -11.89 4.46
N ALA A 77 -2.89 -13.04 4.50
CA ALA A 77 -1.82 -13.31 5.47
C ALA A 77 -0.65 -12.31 5.39
N SER A 78 -0.19 -11.98 4.17
CA SER A 78 0.90 -11.02 3.92
C SER A 78 0.56 -9.64 4.48
N ARG A 79 -0.64 -9.12 4.15
CA ARG A 79 -1.09 -7.78 4.52
C ARG A 79 -1.35 -7.69 6.02
N ALA A 80 -2.01 -8.68 6.62
CA ALA A 80 -2.22 -8.71 8.06
C ALA A 80 -0.90 -8.77 8.84
N ALA A 81 0.08 -9.54 8.37
CA ALA A 81 1.42 -9.59 8.98
C ALA A 81 2.18 -8.26 8.85
N LEU A 82 2.19 -7.67 7.65
CA LEU A 82 2.86 -6.40 7.36
C LEU A 82 2.27 -5.26 8.20
N LEU A 83 0.95 -5.10 8.16
CA LEU A 83 0.26 -3.97 8.78
C LEU A 83 0.12 -4.10 10.29
N SER A 84 0.36 -5.26 10.89
CA SER A 84 0.43 -5.42 12.35
C SER A 84 1.86 -5.50 12.91
N GLY A 85 2.85 -5.69 12.02
CA GLY A 85 4.22 -6.02 12.42
C GLY A 85 4.33 -7.37 13.15
N LYS A 86 3.32 -8.26 13.05
CA LYS A 86 3.31 -9.55 13.75
C LYS A 86 3.66 -10.69 12.81
N LYS A 87 4.68 -11.45 13.19
CA LYS A 87 5.12 -12.65 12.45
C LYS A 87 3.97 -13.67 12.32
N PRO A 88 3.72 -14.28 11.15
CA PRO A 88 2.80 -15.40 10.99
C PRO A 88 3.14 -16.61 11.87
N THR A 89 2.16 -17.46 12.15
CA THR A 89 2.36 -18.75 12.84
C THR A 89 1.61 -19.86 12.11
N THR A 90 1.68 -21.10 12.59
CA THR A 90 0.92 -22.21 11.99
C THR A 90 -0.60 -22.00 12.02
N ASN A 91 -1.10 -21.14 12.92
CA ASN A 91 -2.53 -20.95 13.17
C ASN A 91 -2.98 -19.47 13.06
N ARG A 92 -2.10 -18.57 12.60
CA ARG A 92 -2.40 -17.14 12.44
C ARG A 92 -1.71 -16.60 11.21
N PHE A 93 -2.43 -15.85 10.39
CA PHE A 93 -1.96 -15.35 9.09
C PHE A 93 -1.52 -16.49 8.19
N VAL A 94 -2.47 -17.38 7.87
CA VAL A 94 -2.19 -18.65 7.19
C VAL A 94 -2.51 -18.59 5.70
N ASP A 95 -3.65 -18.02 5.33
CA ASP A 95 -4.17 -18.04 3.96
C ASP A 95 -4.79 -16.69 3.55
N TYR A 96 -5.52 -16.68 2.43
CA TYR A 96 -6.13 -15.48 1.88
C TYR A 96 -7.27 -14.92 2.74
N ASN A 97 -7.91 -15.74 3.58
CA ASN A 97 -8.97 -15.30 4.49
C ASN A 97 -8.44 -14.67 5.78
N SER A 98 -7.12 -14.69 5.99
CA SER A 98 -6.52 -14.13 7.20
C SER A 98 -6.82 -12.65 7.32
N ARG A 99 -7.29 -12.25 8.50
CA ARG A 99 -7.57 -10.86 8.85
C ARG A 99 -6.97 -10.53 10.20
N LEU A 100 -6.45 -9.32 10.37
CA LEU A 100 -5.88 -8.88 11.63
C LEU A 100 -6.94 -8.85 12.74
N ASP A 101 -8.10 -8.27 12.43
CA ASP A 101 -9.21 -8.13 13.40
C ASP A 101 -9.84 -9.46 13.85
N ILE A 102 -9.63 -10.55 13.11
CA ILE A 102 -10.09 -11.90 13.47
C ILE A 102 -8.97 -12.71 14.13
N ASP A 103 -7.81 -12.79 13.48
CA ASP A 103 -6.73 -13.66 13.92
C ASP A 103 -6.01 -13.10 15.17
N LEU A 104 -6.04 -11.77 15.36
CA LEU A 104 -5.38 -11.10 16.48
C LEU A 104 -6.06 -9.77 16.84
N PRO A 105 -7.31 -9.79 17.36
CA PRO A 105 -8.15 -8.61 17.57
C PRO A 105 -7.55 -7.54 18.50
N ASP A 106 -6.71 -7.95 19.46
CA ASP A 106 -6.09 -7.04 20.42
C ASP A 106 -4.80 -6.37 19.87
N ALA A 107 -4.36 -6.75 18.66
CA ALA A 107 -3.17 -6.16 18.07
C ALA A 107 -3.48 -4.83 17.38
N GLU A 108 -2.69 -3.83 17.73
CA GLU A 108 -2.67 -2.56 17.04
C GLU A 108 -2.12 -2.71 15.62
N SER A 109 -2.85 -2.16 14.65
CA SER A 109 -2.38 -2.01 13.27
C SER A 109 -1.56 -0.74 13.11
N LEU A 110 -0.68 -0.72 12.10
CA LEU A 110 0.12 0.42 11.68
C LEU A 110 -0.73 1.69 11.49
N PRO A 111 -1.84 1.68 10.73
CA PRO A 111 -2.69 2.87 10.63
C PRO A 111 -3.32 3.25 11.98
N ASN A 112 -3.69 2.30 12.84
CA ASN A 112 -4.22 2.65 14.16
C ASN A 112 -3.17 3.36 15.01
N TYR A 113 -1.93 2.86 15.02
CA TYR A 113 -0.81 3.50 15.72
C TYR A 113 -0.58 4.94 15.22
N PHE A 114 -0.58 5.17 13.92
CA PHE A 114 -0.44 6.51 13.36
C PHE A 114 -1.57 7.43 13.81
N LYS A 115 -2.82 6.95 13.70
CA LYS A 115 -4.02 7.70 14.09
C LYS A 115 -4.00 8.08 15.57
N ASP A 116 -3.67 7.14 16.46
CA ASP A 116 -3.59 7.36 17.90
C ASP A 116 -2.44 8.32 18.28
N ASN A 117 -1.49 8.55 17.38
CA ASN A 117 -0.40 9.52 17.51
C ASN A 117 -0.64 10.84 16.75
N GLY A 118 -1.89 11.12 16.39
CA GLY A 118 -2.34 12.40 15.86
C GLY A 118 -2.13 12.58 14.36
N TYR A 119 -1.97 11.48 13.61
CA TYR A 119 -2.05 11.51 12.15
C TYR A 119 -3.49 11.35 11.67
N TYR A 120 -3.78 11.94 10.52
CA TYR A 120 -4.97 11.62 9.75
C TYR A 120 -4.67 10.42 8.84
N THR A 121 -5.42 9.34 8.98
CA THR A 121 -5.14 8.07 8.29
C THR A 121 -6.24 7.74 7.29
N ILE A 122 -5.86 7.44 6.05
CA ILE A 122 -6.79 7.08 4.97
C ILE A 122 -6.29 5.83 4.25
N SER A 123 -7.22 5.10 3.64
CA SER A 123 -6.93 3.93 2.80
C SER A 123 -7.66 4.06 1.48
N ASN A 124 -6.92 4.07 0.38
CA ASN A 124 -7.45 4.07 -0.99
C ASN A 124 -6.98 2.81 -1.72
N GLY A 125 -7.92 2.05 -2.28
CA GLY A 125 -7.65 0.76 -2.90
C GLY A 125 -7.47 -0.38 -1.89
N LYS A 126 -6.79 -1.43 -2.34
CA LYS A 126 -6.56 -2.66 -1.57
C LYS A 126 -5.32 -2.50 -0.67
N VAL A 127 -5.53 -2.13 0.60
CA VAL A 127 -4.48 -1.98 1.63
C VAL A 127 -4.47 -3.18 2.59
N PHE A 128 -5.53 -3.38 3.37
CA PHE A 128 -5.87 -4.71 3.87
C PHE A 128 -6.52 -5.53 2.75
N ASP A 129 -6.51 -6.86 2.88
CA ASP A 129 -7.13 -7.73 1.86
C ASP A 129 -8.66 -7.63 1.90
N ALA A 130 -9.24 -7.70 3.10
CA ALA A 130 -10.63 -7.35 3.33
C ALA A 130 -10.76 -5.86 3.70
N THR A 131 -11.64 -5.12 3.01
CA THR A 131 -11.88 -3.69 3.26
C THR A 131 -12.28 -3.38 4.70
N LEU A 132 -12.97 -4.32 5.36
CA LEU A 132 -13.44 -4.18 6.74
C LEU A 132 -12.43 -4.65 7.79
N ASP A 133 -11.27 -5.19 7.38
CA ASP A 133 -10.23 -5.55 8.35
C ASP A 133 -9.66 -4.28 8.98
N SER A 134 -9.71 -4.24 10.32
CA SER A 134 -9.22 -3.10 11.12
C SER A 134 -9.86 -1.77 10.68
N GLU A 135 -11.14 -1.77 10.32
CA GLU A 135 -11.87 -0.62 9.78
C GLU A 135 -11.71 0.64 10.63
N SER A 136 -11.74 0.48 11.96
CA SER A 136 -11.60 1.60 12.89
C SER A 136 -10.23 2.27 12.85
N ALA A 137 -9.21 1.67 12.24
CA ALA A 137 -7.86 2.23 12.15
C ALA A 137 -7.78 3.46 11.20
N TRP A 138 -8.78 3.64 10.35
CA TRP A 138 -8.86 4.74 9.39
C TRP A 138 -9.68 5.91 9.94
N SER A 139 -9.29 7.13 9.56
CA SER A 139 -10.01 8.38 9.93
C SER A 139 -11.26 8.61 9.08
N GLU A 140 -11.34 7.93 7.94
CA GLU A 140 -12.48 7.87 7.03
C GLU A 140 -12.65 6.41 6.55
N PRO A 141 -13.84 5.98 6.10
CA PRO A 141 -14.03 4.65 5.53
C PRO A 141 -13.04 4.37 4.40
N ALA A 142 -12.45 3.17 4.40
CA ALA A 142 -11.53 2.76 3.33
C ALA A 142 -12.25 2.81 1.97
N TRP A 143 -11.65 3.51 1.01
CA TRP A 143 -12.24 3.71 -0.31
C TRP A 143 -11.68 2.71 -1.30
N ASN A 144 -12.53 2.16 -2.16
CA ASN A 144 -12.14 1.36 -3.32
C ASN A 144 -12.90 1.87 -4.55
N PRO A 145 -12.30 1.84 -5.75
CA PRO A 145 -13.01 2.14 -6.97
C PRO A 145 -14.17 1.16 -7.16
N GLU A 146 -15.32 1.67 -7.57
CA GLU A 146 -16.44 0.83 -8.01
C GLU A 146 -16.06 0.08 -9.30
N GLY A 147 -16.68 -1.09 -9.47
CA GLY A 147 -16.54 -1.92 -10.68
C GLY A 147 -15.56 -3.09 -10.54
N GLU A 148 -15.41 -3.82 -11.65
CA GLU A 148 -14.54 -4.99 -11.74
C GLU A 148 -13.06 -4.58 -11.74
N TRP A 149 -12.22 -5.33 -11.02
CA TRP A 149 -10.76 -5.19 -11.06
C TRP A 149 -10.11 -5.91 -12.25
N THR A 150 -10.94 -6.37 -13.18
CA THR A 150 -10.54 -7.08 -14.38
C THR A 150 -10.08 -6.14 -15.50
N SER A 151 -9.66 -6.72 -16.62
CA SER A 151 -9.29 -6.01 -17.84
C SER A 151 -10.29 -4.91 -18.24
N VAL A 152 -9.77 -3.80 -18.76
CA VAL A 152 -10.53 -2.66 -19.32
C VAL A 152 -11.48 -3.08 -20.44
N LEU A 153 -11.21 -4.20 -21.09
CA LEU A 153 -12.11 -4.78 -22.10
C LEU A 153 -13.47 -5.16 -21.50
N PHE A 154 -13.50 -5.66 -20.26
CA PHE A 154 -14.74 -5.93 -19.53
C PHE A 154 -15.43 -4.67 -19.07
N VAL A 155 -14.68 -3.70 -18.53
CA VAL A 155 -15.22 -2.41 -18.07
C VAL A 155 -15.95 -1.69 -19.21
N ARG A 156 -15.46 -1.83 -20.45
CA ARG A 156 -16.07 -1.25 -21.66
C ARG A 156 -17.07 -2.17 -22.37
N GLY A 157 -17.47 -3.29 -21.77
CA GLY A 157 -18.48 -4.22 -22.31
C GLY A 157 -18.08 -4.90 -23.62
N ARG A 158 -16.78 -4.99 -23.93
CA ARG A 158 -16.29 -5.66 -25.15
C ARG A 158 -15.95 -7.13 -24.85
N GLU A 159 -16.72 -8.06 -25.43
CA GLU A 159 -16.35 -9.48 -25.49
C GLU A 159 -15.08 -9.68 -26.35
N LEU A 160 -14.16 -10.55 -25.90
CA LEU A 160 -12.91 -10.83 -26.60
C LEU A 160 -13.14 -11.63 -27.90
N PRO A 161 -12.50 -11.27 -29.04
CA PRO A 161 -12.65 -12.01 -30.31
C PRO A 161 -11.83 -13.31 -30.36
N ALA A 162 -12.32 -14.29 -31.15
CA ALA A 162 -11.81 -15.66 -31.20
C ALA A 162 -10.58 -15.90 -32.12
N ARG A 163 -9.59 -16.59 -31.54
CA ARG A 163 -8.87 -17.80 -31.99
C ARG A 163 -7.78 -17.81 -33.08
N ASN A 164 -7.25 -16.73 -33.67
CA ASN A 164 -6.18 -16.89 -34.69
C ASN A 164 -5.14 -15.76 -34.78
N ALA A 165 -4.65 -15.26 -33.66
CA ALA A 165 -3.63 -14.24 -33.72
C ALA A 165 -2.32 -14.77 -33.05
N ARG A 166 -1.14 -14.32 -33.48
CA ARG A 166 0.17 -14.96 -33.26
C ARG A 166 0.82 -14.43 -31.99
N ARG A 167 1.03 -15.24 -30.95
CA ARG A 167 1.24 -14.74 -29.56
C ARG A 167 -0.01 -13.99 -29.06
N ASP A 168 -0.72 -13.31 -29.94
CA ASP A 168 -2.14 -13.03 -29.92
C ASP A 168 -3.07 -14.30 -29.86
N ASP A 169 -2.57 -15.46 -29.37
CA ASP A 169 -3.26 -16.75 -29.07
C ASP A 169 -3.25 -17.03 -27.55
N LEU A 170 -2.63 -16.15 -26.74
CA LEU A 170 -2.29 -16.32 -25.31
C LEU A 170 -3.45 -16.80 -24.40
N GLN A 171 -4.69 -16.59 -24.82
CA GLN A 171 -5.91 -16.93 -24.06
C GLN A 171 -6.59 -18.24 -24.49
N ARG A 172 -6.18 -18.91 -25.58
CA ARG A 172 -6.76 -20.22 -25.94
C ARG A 172 -6.57 -21.26 -24.82
N ALA A 173 -5.82 -20.91 -23.78
CA ALA A 173 -4.73 -21.66 -23.23
C ALA A 173 -4.59 -21.52 -21.71
N TYR A 174 -5.52 -20.87 -20.99
CA TYR A 174 -5.76 -21.32 -19.61
C TYR A 174 -6.65 -22.57 -19.57
N LEU A 175 -7.38 -22.83 -20.68
CA LEU A 175 -8.10 -24.06 -21.03
C LEU A 175 -9.18 -24.50 -20.01
N ASP A 176 -10.42 -24.59 -20.47
CA ASP A 176 -11.39 -25.59 -19.95
C ASP A 176 -12.10 -25.36 -18.59
N HIS A 177 -12.07 -24.18 -17.96
CA HIS A 177 -12.94 -23.95 -16.79
C HIS A 177 -14.24 -23.20 -17.09
N GLN A 178 -15.33 -23.93 -16.85
CA GLN A 178 -16.75 -23.57 -16.87
C GLN A 178 -17.19 -22.51 -15.83
N LEU A 179 -16.36 -21.51 -15.50
CA LEU A 179 -16.76 -20.41 -14.61
C LEU A 179 -16.10 -19.09 -15.04
N GLY A 180 -16.86 -18.23 -15.73
CA GLY A 180 -16.68 -16.77 -15.75
C GLY A 180 -15.34 -16.22 -16.24
N ILE A 181 -15.32 -15.81 -17.50
CA ILE A 181 -14.27 -15.13 -18.28
C ILE A 181 -13.23 -14.34 -17.44
N ILE A 182 -11.98 -14.82 -17.43
CA ILE A 182 -10.80 -14.10 -16.90
C ILE A 182 -10.14 -13.34 -18.08
N GLY A 183 -9.70 -12.10 -17.83
CA GLY A 183 -8.97 -11.27 -18.81
C GLY A 183 -7.58 -11.82 -19.17
N PRO A 184 -6.86 -11.14 -20.08
CA PRO A 184 -5.47 -11.50 -20.36
C PRO A 184 -4.60 -11.31 -19.11
N ALA A 185 -3.54 -12.13 -18.99
CA ALA A 185 -2.62 -12.07 -17.84
C ALA A 185 -1.91 -10.70 -17.70
N PHE A 186 -1.78 -9.98 -18.81
CA PHE A 186 -1.39 -8.58 -18.86
C PHE A 186 -2.10 -7.92 -20.04
N GLU A 187 -2.35 -6.63 -19.97
CA GLU A 187 -2.85 -5.87 -21.10
C GLU A 187 -2.11 -4.55 -21.25
N ARG A 188 -2.09 -4.05 -22.48
CA ARG A 188 -1.57 -2.73 -22.82
C ARG A 188 -2.49 -2.16 -23.88
N LEU A 189 -3.40 -1.30 -23.45
CA LEU A 189 -4.39 -0.67 -24.30
C LEU A 189 -4.18 0.84 -24.26
N GLU A 190 -4.41 1.50 -25.39
CA GLU A 190 -4.57 2.94 -25.45
C GLU A 190 -5.91 3.30 -24.76
N ALA A 191 -5.83 3.63 -23.49
CA ALA A 191 -6.95 3.93 -22.60
C ALA A 191 -6.53 5.08 -21.65
N ALA A 192 -7.50 5.76 -21.06
CA ALA A 192 -7.21 6.68 -19.96
C ALA A 192 -6.78 5.86 -18.73
N ASP A 193 -5.88 6.39 -17.90
CA ASP A 193 -5.46 5.71 -16.66
C ASP A 193 -6.68 5.33 -15.80
N THR A 194 -7.67 6.21 -15.72
CA THR A 194 -8.91 6.01 -14.94
C THR A 194 -9.86 4.95 -15.49
N ASP A 195 -9.63 4.44 -16.70
CA ASP A 195 -10.30 3.23 -17.16
C ASP A 195 -9.90 2.03 -16.28
N TYR A 196 -8.66 2.02 -15.76
CA TYR A 196 -8.18 1.01 -14.83
C TYR A 196 -8.46 1.41 -13.36
N PRO A 197 -8.77 0.43 -12.48
CA PRO A 197 -9.02 0.69 -11.06
C PRO A 197 -7.83 1.34 -10.33
N ASP A 198 -6.61 0.93 -10.64
CA ASP A 198 -5.38 1.48 -10.04
C ASP A 198 -5.14 2.94 -10.45
N GLY A 199 -5.45 3.32 -11.70
CA GLY A 199 -5.47 4.72 -12.13
C GLY A 199 -6.50 5.55 -11.36
N ARG A 200 -7.69 5.01 -11.08
CA ARG A 200 -8.70 5.67 -10.21
C ARG A 200 -8.21 5.81 -8.77
N VAL A 201 -7.53 4.79 -8.23
CA VAL A 201 -6.90 4.85 -6.89
C VAL A 201 -5.82 5.93 -6.84
N ALA A 202 -4.99 6.05 -7.89
CA ALA A 202 -3.97 7.07 -7.98
C ALA A 202 -4.57 8.49 -7.97
N GLU A 203 -5.58 8.75 -8.81
CA GLU A 203 -6.26 10.05 -8.84
C GLU A 203 -6.92 10.40 -7.50
N LYS A 204 -7.67 9.46 -6.90
CA LYS A 204 -8.30 9.65 -5.58
C LYS A 204 -7.25 9.97 -4.51
N THR A 205 -6.11 9.29 -4.54
CA THR A 205 -5.02 9.52 -3.59
C THR A 205 -4.38 10.89 -3.78
N ILE A 206 -4.19 11.34 -5.02
CA ILE A 206 -3.69 12.70 -5.30
C ILE A 206 -4.66 13.77 -4.79
N GLU A 207 -5.97 13.56 -4.98
CA GLU A 207 -7.01 14.45 -4.44
C GLU A 207 -6.94 14.53 -2.91
N ASP A 208 -6.89 13.39 -2.23
CA ASP A 208 -6.80 13.34 -0.77
C ASP A 208 -5.52 13.98 -0.24
N LEU A 209 -4.37 13.72 -0.88
CA LEU A 209 -3.11 14.36 -0.51
C LEU A 209 -3.25 15.88 -0.59
N ARG A 210 -3.83 16.43 -1.66
CA ARG A 210 -4.07 17.88 -1.80
C ARG A 210 -5.05 18.42 -0.76
N ARG A 211 -6.06 17.64 -0.40
CA ARG A 211 -7.05 18.02 0.63
C ARG A 211 -6.45 18.06 2.05
N LEU A 212 -5.47 17.21 2.32
CA LEU A 212 -4.84 17.04 3.64
C LEU A 212 -3.50 17.79 3.79
N SER A 213 -2.98 18.41 2.72
CA SER A 213 -1.78 19.25 2.69
C SER A 213 -2.05 20.67 3.19
#